data_AF-A0AAU6GY84-F1
#
_entry.id   AF-A0AAU6GY84-F1
#
_cell.length_a   1.000
_cell.length_b   1.000
_cell.length_c   1.000
_cell.angle_alpha   90.00
_cell.angle_beta   90.00
_cell.angle_gamma   90.00
#
_symmetry.space_group_name_H-M   'P 1'
#
loop_
_entity.id
_entity.type
_entity.pdbx_description
1 polymer ?
#
loop_
_entity_poly.entity_id
_entity_poly.type
_entity_poly.pdbx_seq_one_letter_code
_entity_poly.pdbx_strand_id
1 'polypeptide(L)'
;MTYRRAAIPAVAGGLLLTALLWWAGASVSVLHLQGATDTLGGRLVADLQYWLSPWSYDPPGSAAFGPGEPGGADASRYRTLHATAMQIRFAALFAFFVPGALLLVRRLPPVNGRTSVLLPALWAWGMAAGALAATVSAPWLIASHGRGSYRVLPQLAGMASSGQQITVPVSFVTAVVIVLVARITTEGAGTPPLATVSRRAARLAATVGTAVVALSLVVLSYESVAASIQTAWVSGGLLAEPGDLLRAWLLLGGWSSPPGGAVGGSVGQWALYRLADALVLVVVWWALRLLPARLTRASLPAMAVGGFCATVIGLLASQLFQSVVIGADTGGRWAWQYLQGALGGHVPAALTWGLLAGLITGTVLRLAGGHAEAAGTGTPAPPGPPLPPVPPAPPVAPANADRPDRPVG
;
A
#
# COMPACT_ATOMS: atom_id res chain seq x y z
N MET A 1 -6.08 15.79 14.90
CA MET A 1 -4.79 15.38 15.51
C MET A 1 -3.73 16.39 15.09
N THR A 2 -2.98 16.94 16.03
CA THR A 2 -1.85 17.84 15.74
C THR A 2 -0.72 17.07 15.04
N TYR A 3 0.07 17.75 14.21
CA TYR A 3 1.19 17.11 13.49
C TYR A 3 2.15 16.38 14.44
N ARG A 4 2.47 17.01 15.58
CA ARG A 4 3.37 16.44 16.59
C ARG A 4 2.91 15.07 17.10
N ARG A 5 1.61 14.92 17.40
CA ARG A 5 1.08 13.64 17.92
C ARG A 5 1.07 12.54 16.86
N ALA A 6 0.86 12.89 15.58
CA ALA A 6 0.89 11.93 14.48
C ALA A 6 2.32 11.56 14.05
N ALA A 7 3.30 12.45 14.26
CA ALA A 7 4.70 12.20 13.93
C ALA A 7 5.34 11.12 14.80
N ILE A 8 5.03 11.07 16.10
CA ILE A 8 5.57 10.07 17.04
C ILE A 8 5.33 8.63 16.54
N PRO A 9 4.08 8.17 16.31
CA PRO A 9 3.83 6.82 15.85
C PRO A 9 4.36 6.57 14.42
N ALA A 10 4.36 7.59 13.55
CA ALA A 10 4.89 7.45 12.19
C ALA A 10 6.41 7.22 12.16
N VAL A 11 7.18 8.00 12.94
CA VAL A 11 8.64 7.86 13.04
C VAL A 11 9.01 6.56 13.77
N ALA A 12 8.35 6.27 14.90
CA ALA A 12 8.59 5.01 15.63
C ALA A 12 8.31 3.79 14.75
N GLY A 13 7.21 3.82 13.99
CA GLY A 13 6.88 2.81 13.01
C GLY A 13 7.90 2.68 11.88
N GLY A 14 8.38 3.81 11.34
CA GLY A 14 9.42 3.81 10.31
C GLY A 14 10.73 3.19 10.82
N LEU A 15 11.16 3.57 12.03
CA LEU A 15 12.34 2.98 12.66
C LEU A 15 12.16 1.47 12.88
N LEU A 16 10.99 1.05 13.37
CA LEU A 16 10.68 -0.36 13.60
C LEU A 16 10.66 -1.17 12.30
N LEU A 17 10.00 -0.67 11.24
CA LEU A 17 9.94 -1.33 9.94
C LEU A 17 11.35 -1.53 9.36
N THR A 18 12.15 -0.45 9.37
CA THR A 18 13.53 -0.50 8.90
C THR A 18 14.37 -1.46 9.73
N ALA A 19 14.26 -1.40 11.07
CA ALA A 19 15.02 -2.28 11.96
C ALA A 19 14.64 -3.76 11.79
N LEU A 20 13.35 -4.09 11.64
CA LEU A 20 12.89 -5.45 11.43
C LEU A 20 13.36 -6.00 10.08
N LEU A 21 13.27 -5.23 8.99
CA LEU A 21 13.77 -5.67 7.69
C LEU A 21 15.30 -5.76 7.65
N TRP A 22 15.99 -4.86 8.35
CA TRP A 22 17.44 -4.91 8.53
C TRP A 22 17.86 -6.19 9.28
N TRP A 23 17.19 -6.47 10.39
CA TRP A 23 17.40 -7.69 11.19
C TRP A 23 17.08 -8.97 10.39
N ALA A 24 15.99 -8.95 9.63
CA ALA A 24 15.59 -10.05 8.76
C ALA A 24 16.67 -10.33 7.69
N GLY A 25 17.21 -9.27 7.07
CA GLY A 25 18.33 -9.38 6.13
C GLY A 25 19.61 -9.92 6.76
N ALA A 26 19.97 -9.46 7.95
CA ALA A 26 21.15 -9.94 8.68
C ALA A 26 21.05 -11.44 9.06
N SER A 27 19.83 -11.93 9.27
CA SER A 27 19.55 -13.33 9.65
C SER A 27 19.84 -14.34 8.55
N VAL A 28 20.08 -13.91 7.30
CA VAL A 28 20.45 -14.81 6.19
C VAL A 28 21.72 -15.58 6.49
N SER A 29 22.72 -14.94 7.10
CA SER A 29 23.99 -15.58 7.49
C SER A 29 23.78 -16.74 8.47
N VAL A 30 22.86 -16.58 9.44
CA VAL A 30 22.52 -17.61 10.44
C VAL A 30 21.85 -18.81 9.78
N LEU A 31 21.05 -18.59 8.73
CA LEU A 31 20.40 -19.67 7.97
C LEU A 31 21.38 -20.54 7.19
N HIS A 32 22.64 -20.13 7.01
CA HIS A 32 23.67 -20.97 6.39
C HIS A 32 24.31 -21.96 7.37
N LEU A 33 24.08 -21.79 8.68
CA LEU A 33 24.61 -22.70 9.69
C LEU A 33 23.92 -24.06 9.61
N GLN A 34 24.70 -25.13 9.74
CA GLN A 34 24.18 -26.50 9.67
C GLN A 34 23.07 -26.75 10.70
N GLY A 35 23.20 -26.19 11.92
CA GLY A 35 22.16 -26.29 12.95
C GLY A 35 20.81 -25.68 12.57
N ALA A 36 20.77 -24.66 11.70
CA ALA A 36 19.51 -24.13 11.17
C ALA A 36 18.86 -25.13 10.20
N THR A 37 19.67 -25.79 9.37
CA THR A 37 19.20 -26.85 8.44
C THR A 37 18.71 -28.07 9.20
N ASP A 38 19.40 -28.46 10.28
CA ASP A 38 19.03 -29.61 11.11
C ASP A 38 17.74 -29.38 11.92
N THR A 39 17.47 -28.14 12.34
CA THR A 39 16.30 -27.80 13.17
C THR A 39 15.06 -27.42 12.36
N LEU A 40 15.23 -26.61 11.32
CA LEU A 40 14.12 -26.07 10.49
C LEU A 40 13.85 -26.94 9.25
N GLY A 41 14.81 -27.79 8.87
CA GLY A 41 14.81 -28.54 7.63
C GLY A 41 15.31 -27.71 6.45
N GLY A 42 16.06 -28.34 5.55
CA GLY A 42 16.72 -27.65 4.43
C GLY A 42 15.80 -26.89 3.48
N ARG A 43 14.53 -27.33 3.34
CA ARG A 43 13.56 -26.63 2.50
C ARG A 43 13.09 -25.31 3.11
N LEU A 44 12.71 -25.31 4.39
CA LEU A 44 12.25 -24.08 5.04
C LEU A 44 13.39 -23.06 5.08
N VAL A 45 14.62 -23.54 5.30
CA VAL A 45 15.83 -22.72 5.20
C VAL A 45 15.98 -22.12 3.80
N ALA A 46 15.84 -22.91 2.73
CA ALA A 46 15.91 -22.40 1.36
C ALA A 46 14.82 -21.36 1.05
N ASP A 47 13.58 -21.61 1.50
CA ASP A 47 12.46 -20.67 1.32
C ASP A 47 12.69 -19.36 2.07
N LEU A 48 13.17 -19.43 3.33
CA LEU A 48 13.51 -18.25 4.14
C LEU A 48 14.69 -17.48 3.54
N GLN A 49 15.74 -18.18 3.09
CA GLN A 49 16.86 -17.55 2.39
C GLN A 49 16.38 -16.82 1.13
N TYR A 50 15.49 -17.42 0.35
CA TYR A 50 14.90 -16.79 -0.82
C TYR A 50 14.14 -15.49 -0.48
N TRP A 51 13.41 -15.45 0.64
CA TRP A 51 12.65 -14.26 1.06
C TRP A 51 13.51 -13.15 1.65
N LEU A 52 14.54 -13.53 2.38
CA LEU A 52 15.39 -12.63 3.12
C LEU A 52 16.56 -12.11 2.27
N SER A 53 16.96 -12.85 1.25
CA SER A 53 18.06 -12.49 0.34
C SER A 53 17.90 -11.10 -0.30
N PRO A 54 16.69 -10.65 -0.72
CA PRO A 54 16.50 -9.28 -1.18
C PRO A 54 16.82 -8.22 -0.12
N TRP A 55 16.82 -8.55 1.17
CA TRP A 55 17.09 -7.61 2.25
C TRP A 55 18.47 -7.82 2.91
N SER A 56 19.26 -8.81 2.48
CA SER A 56 20.57 -9.10 3.06
C SER A 56 21.64 -8.12 2.62
N TYR A 57 22.58 -7.82 3.52
CA TYR A 57 23.82 -7.09 3.20
C TYR A 57 24.89 -7.98 2.57
N ASP A 58 24.73 -9.30 2.69
CA ASP A 58 25.66 -10.25 2.10
C ASP A 58 25.52 -10.20 0.58
N PRO A 59 26.61 -9.88 -0.16
CA PRO A 59 26.55 -9.83 -1.60
C PRO A 59 26.32 -11.23 -2.15
N PRO A 60 25.54 -11.39 -3.25
CA PRO A 60 25.38 -12.67 -3.91
C PRO A 60 26.76 -13.17 -4.37
N GLY A 61 26.95 -14.49 -4.42
CA GLY A 61 28.24 -15.11 -4.77
C GLY A 61 28.84 -14.55 -6.07
N SER A 62 28.02 -14.16 -7.04
CA SER A 62 28.48 -13.49 -8.28
C SER A 62 29.21 -12.15 -8.04
N ALA A 63 28.83 -11.40 -7.01
CA ALA A 63 29.50 -10.16 -6.59
C ALA A 63 30.70 -10.43 -5.66
N ALA A 64 30.78 -11.62 -5.05
CA ALA A 64 31.94 -12.04 -4.26
C ALA A 64 33.14 -12.44 -5.14
N PHE A 65 32.87 -13.02 -6.32
CA PHE A 65 33.88 -13.57 -7.22
C PHE A 65 34.15 -12.76 -8.50
N GLY A 66 33.27 -11.82 -8.90
CA GLY A 66 33.43 -11.01 -10.11
C GLY A 66 33.39 -11.82 -11.42
N PRO A 67 33.17 -11.18 -12.58
CA PRO A 67 33.33 -11.83 -13.87
C PRO A 67 34.83 -11.91 -14.20
N GLY A 68 35.52 -12.92 -13.68
CA GLY A 68 36.96 -13.13 -13.86
C GLY A 68 37.72 -13.14 -12.53
N GLU A 69 38.71 -14.04 -12.45
CA GLU A 69 39.59 -14.42 -11.33
C GLU A 69 39.18 -14.04 -9.88
N PRO A 70 39.10 -15.02 -8.96
CA PRO A 70 38.83 -14.74 -7.56
C PRO A 70 39.93 -13.86 -6.94
N GLY A 71 39.61 -12.60 -6.64
CA GLY A 71 40.52 -11.67 -5.93
C GLY A 71 40.89 -10.38 -6.67
N GLY A 72 40.36 -10.13 -7.88
CA GLY A 72 40.62 -8.89 -8.62
C GLY A 72 40.12 -7.60 -7.92
N ALA A 73 40.78 -6.48 -8.20
CA ALA A 73 40.45 -5.15 -7.63
C ALA A 73 38.97 -4.75 -7.82
N ASP A 74 38.32 -5.27 -8.86
CA ASP A 74 36.91 -5.00 -9.17
C ASP A 74 35.91 -5.65 -8.19
N ALA A 75 36.27 -6.74 -7.51
CA ALA A 75 35.41 -7.37 -6.51
C ALA A 75 35.12 -6.42 -5.33
N SER A 76 36.10 -5.61 -4.94
CA SER A 76 35.92 -4.58 -3.90
C SER A 76 34.90 -3.50 -4.34
N ARG A 77 34.93 -3.10 -5.61
CA ARG A 77 34.03 -2.11 -6.20
C ARG A 77 32.59 -2.63 -6.33
N TYR A 78 32.40 -3.90 -6.68
CA TYR A 78 31.06 -4.51 -6.72
C TYR A 78 30.46 -4.65 -5.32
N ARG A 79 31.27 -4.99 -4.31
CA ARG A 79 30.82 -5.03 -2.91
C ARG A 79 30.44 -3.65 -2.39
N THR A 80 31.22 -2.61 -2.68
CA THR A 80 30.86 -1.24 -2.26
C THR A 80 29.56 -0.79 -2.92
N LEU A 81 29.36 -1.07 -4.22
CA LEU A 81 28.09 -0.80 -4.90
C LEU A 81 26.91 -1.53 -4.25
N HIS A 82 27.06 -2.81 -3.90
CA HIS A 82 26.03 -3.57 -3.21
C HIS A 82 25.71 -2.95 -1.84
N ALA A 83 26.73 -2.62 -1.04
CA ALA A 83 26.56 -1.97 0.25
C ALA A 83 25.85 -0.61 0.13
N THR A 84 26.22 0.21 -0.84
CA THR A 84 25.54 1.47 -1.15
C THR A 84 24.08 1.24 -1.54
N ALA A 85 23.79 0.22 -2.36
CA ALA A 85 22.43 -0.11 -2.74
C ALA A 85 21.56 -0.45 -1.51
N MET A 86 22.09 -1.24 -0.58
CA MET A 86 21.39 -1.59 0.65
C MET A 86 21.18 -0.38 1.57
N GLN A 87 22.17 0.50 1.70
CA GLN A 87 22.01 1.78 2.43
C GLN A 87 20.89 2.64 1.82
N ILE A 88 20.87 2.78 0.49
CA ILE A 88 19.82 3.51 -0.23
C ILE A 88 18.45 2.85 0.01
N ARG A 89 18.37 1.52 -0.05
CA ARG A 89 17.12 0.78 0.18
C ARG A 89 16.53 1.07 1.55
N PHE A 90 17.32 0.94 2.63
CA PHE A 90 16.82 1.19 3.99
C PHE A 90 16.50 2.67 4.25
N ALA A 91 17.29 3.59 3.69
CA ALA A 91 17.01 5.02 3.79
C ALA A 91 15.72 5.39 3.03
N ALA A 92 15.55 4.87 1.81
CA ALA A 92 14.35 5.07 1.00
C ALA A 92 13.11 4.46 1.65
N LEU A 93 13.22 3.27 2.23
CA LEU A 93 12.13 2.63 2.99
C LEU A 93 11.63 3.56 4.09
N PHE A 94 12.53 4.11 4.91
CA PHE A 94 12.17 5.06 5.96
C PHE A 94 11.55 6.35 5.36
N ALA A 95 12.18 6.91 4.33
CA ALA A 95 11.75 8.16 3.69
C ALA A 95 10.39 8.06 2.99
N PHE A 96 10.01 6.90 2.43
CA PHE A 96 8.69 6.67 1.86
C PHE A 96 7.64 6.29 2.92
N PHE A 97 8.03 5.48 3.90
CA PHE A 97 7.10 5.01 4.91
C PHE A 97 6.59 6.15 5.80
N VAL A 98 7.50 6.95 6.36
CA VAL A 98 7.16 7.97 7.37
C VAL A 98 6.15 9.01 6.87
N PRO A 99 6.28 9.63 5.68
CA PRO A 99 5.31 10.61 5.20
C PRO A 99 3.92 10.01 4.96
N GLY A 100 3.83 8.80 4.41
CA GLY A 100 2.54 8.16 4.19
C GLY A 100 1.90 7.66 5.48
N ALA A 101 2.68 7.11 6.41
CA ALA A 101 2.19 6.77 7.75
C ALA A 101 1.69 8.02 8.50
N LEU A 102 2.44 9.13 8.43
CA LEU A 102 2.03 10.41 9.00
C LEU A 102 0.72 10.90 8.39
N LEU A 103 0.59 10.83 7.07
CA LEU A 103 -0.64 11.19 6.35
C LEU A 103 -1.81 10.32 6.82
N LEU A 104 -1.63 8.99 6.87
CA LEU A 104 -2.66 8.03 7.28
C LEU A 104 -3.09 8.24 8.73
N VAL A 105 -2.16 8.27 9.69
CA VAL A 105 -2.47 8.47 11.12
C VAL A 105 -3.16 9.81 11.35
N ARG A 106 -2.72 10.87 10.66
CA ARG A 106 -3.34 12.20 10.80
C ARG A 106 -4.76 12.23 10.23
N ARG A 107 -5.02 11.52 9.14
CA ARG A 107 -6.31 11.55 8.43
C ARG A 107 -7.31 10.53 8.96
N LEU A 108 -6.83 9.43 9.53
CA LEU A 108 -7.56 8.32 10.14
C LEU A 108 -7.09 8.12 11.60
N PRO A 109 -7.30 9.09 12.50
CA PRO A 109 -6.91 8.91 13.90
C PRO A 109 -7.64 7.69 14.50
N PRO A 110 -6.98 6.86 15.34
CA PRO A 110 -7.51 5.59 15.87
C PRO A 110 -8.55 5.80 16.98
N VAL A 111 -9.61 6.55 16.68
CA VAL A 111 -10.75 6.84 17.55
C VAL A 111 -12.05 6.43 16.83
N ASN A 112 -13.08 6.06 17.58
CA ASN A 112 -14.43 5.74 17.06
C ASN A 112 -14.47 4.63 15.99
N GLY A 113 -13.77 3.53 16.24
CA GLY A 113 -13.78 2.37 15.32
C GLY A 113 -13.09 2.63 13.98
N ARG A 114 -12.23 3.65 13.86
CA ARG A 114 -11.35 3.87 12.70
C ARG A 114 -10.09 2.99 12.72
N THR A 115 -9.81 2.34 13.84
CA THR A 115 -8.70 1.38 14.02
C THR A 115 -8.73 0.29 12.97
N SER A 116 -9.91 -0.25 12.64
CA SER A 116 -10.09 -1.29 11.63
C SER A 116 -9.81 -0.83 10.20
N VAL A 117 -9.78 0.48 9.95
CA VAL A 117 -9.43 1.06 8.64
C VAL A 117 -7.97 1.50 8.63
N LEU A 118 -7.49 2.08 9.73
CA LEU A 118 -6.11 2.54 9.84
C LEU A 118 -5.10 1.39 9.79
N LEU A 119 -5.37 0.28 10.50
CA LEU A 119 -4.48 -0.88 10.53
C LEU A 119 -4.19 -1.43 9.13
N PRO A 120 -5.20 -1.82 8.31
CA PRO A 120 -4.92 -2.37 6.99
C PRO A 120 -4.39 -1.31 6.01
N ALA A 121 -4.70 -0.02 6.21
CA ALA A 121 -4.12 1.05 5.41
C ALA A 121 -2.60 1.22 5.67
N LEU A 122 -2.19 1.20 6.93
CA LEU A 122 -0.76 1.25 7.30
C LEU A 122 -0.02 0.00 6.85
N TRP A 123 -0.66 -1.16 6.96
CA TRP A 123 -0.13 -2.42 6.47
C TRP A 123 0.10 -2.35 4.95
N ALA A 124 -0.91 -1.93 4.19
CA ALA A 124 -0.80 -1.72 2.75
C ALA A 124 0.32 -0.73 2.38
N TRP A 125 0.44 0.37 3.12
CA TRP A 125 1.47 1.37 2.89
C TRP A 125 2.89 0.85 3.18
N GLY A 126 3.07 -0.01 4.19
CA GLY A 126 4.36 -0.63 4.47
C GLY A 126 4.88 -1.51 3.33
N MET A 127 4.00 -2.28 2.69
CA MET A 127 4.37 -3.04 1.49
C MET A 127 4.76 -2.12 0.32
N ALA A 128 4.02 -1.04 0.09
CA ALA A 128 4.38 -0.04 -0.92
C ALA A 128 5.73 0.62 -0.66
N ALA A 129 6.01 1.01 0.59
CA ALA A 129 7.29 1.58 0.96
C ALA A 129 8.45 0.60 0.68
N GLY A 130 8.24 -0.69 0.93
CA GLY A 130 9.19 -1.75 0.55
C GLY A 130 9.42 -1.85 -0.95
N ALA A 131 8.35 -1.87 -1.76
CA ALA A 131 8.45 -1.86 -3.22
C ALA A 131 9.16 -0.62 -3.77
N LEU A 132 8.79 0.57 -3.28
CA LEU A 132 9.43 1.83 -3.69
C LEU A 132 10.91 1.86 -3.29
N ALA A 133 11.25 1.42 -2.08
CA ALA A 133 12.63 1.28 -1.65
C ALA A 133 13.44 0.34 -2.54
N ALA A 134 12.86 -0.81 -2.89
CA ALA A 134 13.49 -1.78 -3.78
C ALA A 134 13.73 -1.20 -5.18
N THR A 135 12.78 -0.45 -5.72
CA THR A 135 12.91 0.22 -7.03
C THR A 135 13.98 1.30 -7.05
N VAL A 136 14.05 2.13 -5.99
CA VAL A 136 15.04 3.21 -5.91
C VAL A 136 16.46 2.67 -5.75
N SER A 137 16.65 1.58 -5.01
CA SER A 137 17.97 0.97 -4.86
C SER A 137 18.40 0.11 -6.06
N ALA A 138 17.46 -0.26 -6.92
CA ALA A 138 17.69 -1.25 -7.97
C ALA A 138 18.84 -0.90 -8.95
N PRO A 139 19.06 0.36 -9.38
CA PRO A 139 20.17 0.69 -10.26
C PRO A 139 21.55 0.29 -9.70
N TRP A 140 21.77 0.51 -8.40
CA TRP A 140 23.02 0.14 -7.73
C TRP A 140 23.16 -1.38 -7.58
N LEU A 141 22.06 -2.09 -7.30
CA LEU A 141 22.09 -3.54 -7.28
C LEU A 141 22.36 -4.13 -8.67
N ILE A 142 21.76 -3.59 -9.73
CA ILE A 142 22.04 -4.05 -11.09
C ILE A 142 23.53 -3.89 -11.42
N ALA A 143 24.09 -2.71 -11.12
CA ALA A 143 25.50 -2.44 -11.30
C ALA A 143 26.40 -3.36 -10.45
N SER A 144 25.99 -3.70 -9.21
CA SER A 144 26.76 -4.56 -8.32
C SER A 144 26.90 -6.01 -8.80
N HIS A 145 26.03 -6.47 -9.71
CA HIS A 145 26.11 -7.83 -10.26
C HIS A 145 27.12 -7.97 -11.40
N GLY A 146 27.80 -6.90 -11.82
CA GLY A 146 28.85 -6.94 -12.85
C GLY A 146 28.37 -7.34 -14.25
N ARG A 147 27.05 -7.46 -14.45
CA ARG A 147 26.47 -7.72 -15.76
C ARG A 147 26.23 -6.37 -16.44
N GLY A 148 27.06 -6.01 -17.41
CA GLY A 148 26.84 -4.87 -18.32
C GLY A 148 25.63 -5.06 -19.25
N SER A 149 24.52 -5.56 -18.72
CA SER A 149 23.47 -6.23 -19.48
C SER A 149 22.41 -5.27 -19.98
N TYR A 150 22.14 -5.35 -21.28
CA TYR A 150 21.17 -4.66 -22.12
C TYR A 150 19.68 -4.78 -21.71
N ARG A 151 19.38 -5.23 -20.48
CA ARG A 151 18.05 -5.58 -19.95
C ARG A 151 17.79 -4.95 -18.58
N VAL A 152 18.03 -3.64 -18.47
CA VAL A 152 17.84 -2.90 -17.22
C VAL A 152 16.36 -2.91 -16.81
N LEU A 153 15.43 -2.75 -17.76
CA LEU A 153 13.99 -2.65 -17.47
C LEU A 153 13.40 -3.95 -16.88
N PRO A 154 13.64 -5.16 -17.43
CA PRO A 154 13.22 -6.41 -16.79
C PRO A 154 13.81 -6.62 -15.39
N GLN A 155 15.08 -6.22 -15.19
CA GLN A 155 15.73 -6.33 -13.88
C GLN A 155 15.12 -5.38 -12.84
N LEU A 156 14.77 -4.15 -13.24
CA LEU A 156 14.03 -3.21 -12.39
C LEU A 156 12.66 -3.78 -12.00
N ALA A 157 11.94 -4.38 -12.96
CA ALA A 157 10.65 -5.02 -12.71
C ALA A 157 10.78 -6.18 -11.71
N GLY A 158 11.78 -7.06 -11.95
CA GLY A 158 12.11 -8.15 -11.04
C GLY A 158 12.43 -7.65 -9.63
N MET A 159 13.28 -6.63 -9.50
CA MET A 159 13.66 -6.06 -8.20
C MET A 159 12.49 -5.41 -7.47
N ALA A 160 11.57 -4.74 -8.18
CA ALA A 160 10.36 -4.15 -7.60
C ALA A 160 9.43 -5.22 -7.00
N SER A 161 9.34 -6.37 -7.67
CA SER A 161 8.53 -7.52 -7.25
C SER A 161 9.23 -8.44 -6.24
N SER A 162 10.57 -8.40 -6.16
CA SER A 162 11.36 -9.24 -5.27
C SER A 162 11.31 -8.77 -3.81
N GLY A 163 11.30 -9.71 -2.87
CA GLY A 163 11.39 -9.40 -1.44
C GLY A 163 10.11 -8.86 -0.82
N GLN A 164 8.98 -8.89 -1.54
CA GLN A 164 7.68 -8.48 -1.02
C GLN A 164 7.10 -9.48 -0.02
N GLN A 165 7.55 -10.74 -0.06
CA GLN A 165 7.07 -11.77 0.84
C GLN A 165 7.33 -11.43 2.31
N ILE A 166 8.53 -10.92 2.63
CA ILE A 166 8.90 -10.55 4.00
C ILE A 166 8.35 -9.16 4.39
N THR A 167 8.12 -8.26 3.42
CA THR A 167 7.53 -6.95 3.73
C THR A 167 6.10 -7.10 4.22
N VAL A 168 5.34 -8.09 3.76
CA VAL A 168 3.96 -8.37 4.21
C VAL A 168 3.87 -8.58 5.73
N PRO A 169 4.51 -9.58 6.34
CA PRO A 169 4.41 -9.80 7.79
C PRO A 169 5.09 -8.69 8.60
N VAL A 170 6.23 -8.18 8.14
CA VAL A 170 6.94 -7.12 8.89
C VAL A 170 6.11 -5.84 8.93
N SER A 171 5.55 -5.41 7.79
CA SER A 171 4.68 -4.24 7.75
C SER A 171 3.40 -4.43 8.54
N PHE A 172 2.86 -5.65 8.65
CA PHE A 172 1.73 -5.94 9.50
C PHE A 172 2.07 -5.72 10.98
N VAL A 173 3.17 -6.30 11.46
CA VAL A 173 3.65 -6.11 12.84
C VAL A 173 3.88 -4.62 13.12
N THR A 174 4.55 -3.91 12.20
CA THR A 174 4.73 -2.47 12.31
C THR A 174 3.40 -1.73 12.40
N ALA A 175 2.43 -2.06 11.54
CA ALA A 175 1.11 -1.41 11.54
C ALA A 175 0.39 -1.60 12.88
N VAL A 176 0.44 -2.79 13.48
CA VAL A 176 -0.13 -3.06 14.81
C VAL A 176 0.50 -2.14 15.86
N VAL A 177 1.84 -2.07 15.90
CA VAL A 177 2.56 -1.22 16.87
C VAL A 177 2.22 0.26 16.66
N ILE A 178 2.21 0.75 15.42
CA ILE A 178 1.83 2.14 15.11
C ILE A 178 0.43 2.44 15.60
N VAL A 179 -0.54 1.55 15.35
CA VAL A 179 -1.93 1.74 15.78
C VAL A 179 -2.04 1.79 17.30
N LEU A 180 -1.30 0.94 18.02
CA LEU A 180 -1.25 0.93 19.48
C LEU A 180 -0.65 2.23 20.04
N VAL A 181 0.52 2.66 19.52
CA VAL A 181 1.17 3.91 19.91
C VAL A 181 0.29 5.12 19.54
N ALA A 182 -0.33 5.10 18.37
CA ALA A 182 -1.25 6.14 17.93
C ALA A 182 -2.48 6.22 18.86
N ARG A 183 -3.02 5.08 19.32
CA ARG A 183 -4.13 5.04 20.26
C ARG A 183 -3.75 5.71 21.57
N ILE A 184 -2.62 5.32 22.16
CA ILE A 184 -2.08 5.89 23.41
C ILE A 184 -1.87 7.40 23.26
N THR A 185 -1.28 7.86 22.16
CA THR A 185 -1.03 9.30 21.92
C THR A 185 -2.30 10.12 21.62
N THR A 186 -3.42 9.45 21.32
CA THR A 186 -4.73 10.09 21.10
C THR A 186 -5.66 10.06 22.31
N GLU A 187 -5.27 9.40 23.42
CA GLU A 187 -6.06 9.45 24.64
C GLU A 187 -6.27 10.90 25.09
N GLY A 188 -7.52 11.23 25.43
CA GLY A 188 -7.93 12.60 25.76
C GLY A 188 -8.08 13.57 24.57
N ALA A 189 -7.88 13.14 23.32
CA ALA A 189 -8.22 13.96 22.16
C ALA A 189 -9.74 13.91 21.90
N GLY A 190 -10.39 15.08 21.88
CA GLY A 190 -11.82 15.19 21.58
C GLY A 190 -12.22 14.59 20.22
N THR A 191 -13.50 14.24 20.09
CA THR A 191 -14.08 13.61 18.92
C THR A 191 -13.84 14.44 17.65
N PRO A 192 -13.07 13.94 16.66
CA PRO A 192 -12.88 14.67 15.42
C PRO A 192 -14.19 14.72 14.62
N PRO A 193 -14.53 15.86 13.99
CA PRO A 193 -15.74 15.97 13.19
C PRO A 193 -15.74 14.95 12.03
N LEU A 194 -16.92 14.43 11.70
CA LEU A 194 -17.16 13.54 10.56
C LEU A 194 -17.65 14.38 9.38
N ALA A 195 -17.10 14.11 8.18
CA ALA A 195 -17.62 14.74 6.97
C ALA A 195 -18.96 14.08 6.59
N THR A 196 -20.02 14.88 6.51
CA THR A 196 -21.34 14.44 6.02
C THR A 196 -21.33 14.45 4.49
N VAL A 197 -21.00 13.31 3.89
CA VAL A 197 -21.04 13.13 2.42
C VAL A 197 -22.34 12.45 2.02
N SER A 198 -22.99 12.93 0.97
CA SER A 198 -24.21 12.29 0.46
C SER A 198 -23.92 10.86 0.00
N ARG A 199 -24.77 9.91 0.41
CA ARG A 199 -24.58 8.48 0.09
C ARG A 199 -24.57 8.21 -1.42
N ARG A 200 -25.32 9.00 -2.21
CA ARG A 200 -25.40 8.88 -3.66
C ARG A 200 -24.09 9.30 -4.33
N ALA A 201 -23.54 10.46 -3.95
CA ALA A 201 -22.25 10.93 -4.48
C ALA A 201 -21.11 9.96 -4.13
N ALA A 202 -21.10 9.43 -2.90
CA ALA A 202 -20.09 8.45 -2.47
C ALA A 202 -20.16 7.15 -3.27
N ARG A 203 -21.36 6.66 -3.60
CA ARG A 203 -21.53 5.47 -4.44
C ARG A 203 -21.06 5.72 -5.88
N LEU A 204 -21.48 6.83 -6.49
CA LEU A 204 -21.08 7.19 -7.85
C LEU A 204 -19.56 7.33 -7.97
N ALA A 205 -18.94 8.05 -7.04
CA ALA A 205 -17.50 8.21 -7.03
C ALA A 205 -16.77 6.87 -6.85
N ALA A 206 -17.25 6.01 -5.95
CA ALA A 206 -16.68 4.68 -5.75
C ALA A 206 -16.84 3.78 -6.99
N THR A 207 -17.97 3.86 -7.71
CA THR A 207 -18.16 3.12 -8.97
C THR A 207 -17.21 3.58 -10.06
N VAL A 208 -16.99 4.89 -10.22
CA VAL A 208 -16.03 5.40 -11.22
C VAL A 208 -14.60 5.03 -10.85
N GLY A 209 -14.22 5.17 -9.57
CA GLY A 209 -12.90 4.75 -9.11
C GLY A 209 -12.65 3.24 -9.26
N THR A 210 -13.67 2.40 -9.04
CA THR A 210 -13.53 0.95 -9.25
C THR A 210 -13.51 0.53 -10.70
N ALA A 211 -14.20 1.25 -11.59
CA ALA A 211 -14.11 1.01 -13.03
C ALA A 211 -12.66 1.11 -13.54
N VAL A 212 -11.85 2.00 -12.94
CA VAL A 212 -10.42 2.16 -13.25
C VAL A 212 -9.62 0.91 -12.87
N VAL A 213 -9.90 0.32 -11.70
CA VAL A 213 -9.28 -0.94 -11.27
C VAL A 213 -9.77 -2.11 -12.13
N ALA A 214 -11.05 -2.13 -12.47
CA ALA A 214 -11.64 -3.14 -13.36
C ALA A 214 -11.03 -3.09 -14.77
N LEU A 215 -10.70 -1.90 -15.29
CA LEU A 215 -10.01 -1.75 -16.57
C LEU A 215 -8.67 -2.49 -16.56
N SER A 216 -7.89 -2.35 -15.49
CA SER A 216 -6.64 -3.10 -15.35
C SER A 216 -6.88 -4.61 -15.25
N LEU A 217 -7.78 -5.04 -14.36
CA LEU A 217 -8.04 -6.48 -14.11
C LEU A 217 -8.68 -7.22 -15.29
N VAL A 218 -9.51 -6.56 -16.09
CA VAL A 218 -10.28 -7.20 -17.16
C VAL A 218 -9.68 -6.91 -18.53
N VAL A 219 -9.34 -5.66 -18.82
CA VAL A 219 -8.91 -5.29 -20.18
C VAL A 219 -7.42 -5.47 -20.33
N LEU A 220 -6.61 -4.88 -19.45
CA LEU A 220 -5.15 -4.93 -19.59
C LEU A 220 -4.60 -6.31 -19.24
N SER A 221 -5.20 -6.98 -18.27
CA SER A 221 -4.84 -8.34 -17.88
C SER A 221 -5.30 -9.41 -18.87
N TYR A 222 -6.08 -9.07 -19.92
CA TYR A 222 -6.43 -10.04 -20.96
C TYR A 222 -5.19 -10.55 -21.67
N GLU A 223 -5.04 -11.86 -21.81
CA GLU A 223 -3.84 -12.50 -22.36
C GLU A 223 -3.38 -11.89 -23.68
N SER A 224 -4.30 -11.59 -24.61
CA SER A 224 -3.93 -10.96 -25.88
C SER A 224 -3.47 -9.51 -25.71
N VAL A 225 -4.09 -8.75 -24.79
CA VAL A 225 -3.70 -7.36 -24.50
C VAL A 225 -2.38 -7.34 -23.73
N ALA A 226 -2.21 -8.18 -22.72
CA ALA A 226 -0.98 -8.35 -21.97
C ALA A 226 0.18 -8.77 -22.88
N ALA A 227 -0.05 -9.71 -23.80
CA ALA A 227 0.93 -10.11 -24.81
C ALA A 227 1.25 -8.96 -25.77
N SER A 228 0.25 -8.16 -26.17
CA SER A 228 0.49 -6.99 -27.01
C SER A 228 1.30 -5.91 -26.29
N ILE A 229 1.04 -5.67 -25.00
CA ILE A 229 1.82 -4.75 -24.16
C ILE A 229 3.26 -5.23 -24.04
N GLN A 230 3.47 -6.55 -23.94
CA GLN A 230 4.81 -7.15 -23.87
C GLN A 230 5.59 -7.07 -25.18
N THR A 231 4.90 -7.08 -26.33
CA THR A 231 5.53 -7.18 -27.66
C THR A 231 5.50 -5.88 -28.47
N ALA A 232 4.76 -4.85 -28.05
CA ALA A 232 4.63 -3.59 -28.79
C ALA A 232 5.94 -2.80 -28.94
N TRP A 233 6.99 -3.16 -28.19
CA TRP A 233 8.25 -2.41 -28.13
C TRP A 233 9.45 -3.34 -28.21
N VAL A 234 9.58 -4.09 -29.31
CA VAL A 234 10.76 -4.90 -29.61
C VAL A 234 11.67 -4.11 -30.56
N SER A 235 12.31 -3.07 -30.05
CA SER A 235 13.35 -2.33 -30.78
C SER A 235 14.67 -2.44 -30.03
N GLY A 236 15.66 -3.15 -30.58
CA GLY A 236 16.92 -3.49 -29.93
C GLY A 236 17.68 -2.28 -29.34
N GLY A 237 18.12 -2.39 -28.09
CA GLY A 237 18.71 -1.31 -27.28
C GLY A 237 18.58 -1.54 -25.77
N LEU A 238 19.21 -0.69 -24.93
CA LEU A 238 19.18 -0.78 -23.45
C LEU A 238 17.77 -0.67 -22.83
N LEU A 239 16.81 -0.14 -23.58
CA LEU A 239 15.40 0.03 -23.22
C LEU A 239 14.47 -0.88 -24.06
N ALA A 240 15.01 -1.88 -24.75
CA ALA A 240 14.29 -2.69 -25.75
C ALA A 240 13.22 -3.64 -25.21
N GLU A 241 13.04 -3.71 -23.89
CA GLU A 241 12.12 -4.66 -23.26
C GLU A 241 11.32 -3.96 -22.15
N PRO A 242 10.56 -2.87 -22.44
CA PRO A 242 9.71 -2.24 -21.43
C PRO A 242 8.54 -3.14 -21.03
N GLY A 243 8.27 -4.20 -21.80
CA GLY A 243 7.15 -5.12 -21.59
C GLY A 243 7.07 -5.69 -20.17
N ASP A 244 8.19 -6.10 -19.58
CA ASP A 244 8.20 -6.66 -18.23
C ASP A 244 7.95 -5.61 -17.15
N LEU A 245 8.47 -4.40 -17.34
CA LEU A 245 8.24 -3.28 -16.45
C LEU A 245 6.79 -2.80 -16.55
N LEU A 246 6.28 -2.60 -17.77
CA LEU A 246 4.87 -2.29 -18.00
C LEU A 246 3.96 -3.37 -17.41
N ARG A 247 4.32 -4.65 -17.56
CA ARG A 247 3.60 -5.75 -16.93
C ARG A 247 3.54 -5.61 -15.40
N ALA A 248 4.69 -5.40 -14.76
CA ALA A 248 4.75 -5.29 -13.29
C ALA A 248 3.95 -4.10 -12.74
N TRP A 249 3.88 -3.00 -13.50
CA TRP A 249 3.23 -1.75 -13.07
C TRP A 249 1.79 -1.56 -13.60
N LEU A 250 1.36 -2.33 -14.60
CA LEU A 250 0.01 -2.19 -15.19
C LEU A 250 -0.89 -3.40 -14.95
N LEU A 251 -0.35 -4.60 -14.75
CA LEU A 251 -1.16 -5.81 -14.62
C LEU A 251 -1.40 -6.17 -13.16
N LEU A 252 -2.62 -5.90 -12.69
CA LEU A 252 -3.09 -6.31 -11.36
C LEU A 252 -3.36 -7.82 -11.27
N GLY A 253 -3.55 -8.50 -12.40
CA GLY A 253 -3.81 -9.93 -12.48
C GLY A 253 -3.49 -10.53 -13.85
N GLY A 254 -3.90 -11.78 -14.07
CA GLY A 254 -3.81 -12.47 -15.35
C GLY A 254 -5.16 -13.02 -15.79
N TRP A 255 -5.56 -12.74 -17.02
CA TRP A 255 -6.81 -13.22 -17.60
C TRP A 255 -6.55 -14.08 -18.84
N SER A 256 -6.88 -15.36 -18.77
CA SER A 256 -6.95 -16.27 -19.92
C SER A 256 -8.40 -16.60 -20.25
N SER A 257 -8.66 -16.86 -21.54
CA SER A 257 -9.96 -17.29 -22.05
C SER A 257 -10.39 -18.61 -21.39
N PRO A 258 -11.71 -18.84 -21.21
CA PRO A 258 -12.20 -20.15 -20.78
C PRO A 258 -11.62 -21.23 -21.72
N PRO A 259 -11.24 -22.42 -21.22
CA PRO A 259 -10.70 -23.47 -22.07
C PRO A 259 -11.74 -23.87 -23.11
N GLY A 260 -11.63 -23.30 -24.30
CA GLY A 260 -12.45 -23.64 -25.46
C GLY A 260 -11.91 -24.91 -26.09
N GLY A 261 -12.43 -26.07 -25.66
CA GLY A 261 -12.27 -27.34 -26.40
C GLY A 261 -11.13 -28.28 -25.97
N ALA A 262 -10.32 -27.97 -24.97
CA ALA A 262 -9.31 -28.89 -24.45
C ALA A 262 -9.86 -29.72 -23.27
N VAL A 263 -9.83 -31.04 -23.45
CA VAL A 263 -10.22 -32.08 -22.49
C VAL A 263 -9.55 -31.84 -21.13
N GLY A 264 -10.32 -31.44 -20.11
CA GLY A 264 -9.93 -31.53 -18.70
C GLY A 264 -10.23 -30.32 -17.81
N GLY A 265 -10.43 -29.11 -18.34
CA GLY A 265 -10.69 -27.91 -17.53
C GLY A 265 -12.18 -27.63 -17.35
N SER A 266 -12.71 -27.71 -16.13
CA SER A 266 -14.12 -27.38 -15.88
C SER A 266 -14.34 -25.85 -15.91
N VAL A 267 -15.44 -25.41 -16.53
CA VAL A 267 -15.87 -23.98 -16.53
C VAL A 267 -16.04 -23.46 -15.09
N GLY A 268 -16.39 -24.36 -14.16
CA GLY A 268 -16.48 -24.06 -12.73
C GLY A 268 -15.14 -23.63 -12.13
N GLN A 269 -14.04 -24.32 -12.45
CA GLN A 269 -12.70 -23.93 -11.98
C GLN A 269 -12.31 -22.53 -12.49
N TRP A 270 -12.56 -22.28 -13.78
CA TRP A 270 -12.33 -20.95 -14.36
C TRP A 270 -13.17 -19.87 -13.66
N ALA A 271 -14.46 -20.13 -13.40
CA ALA A 271 -15.33 -19.19 -12.71
C ALA A 271 -14.91 -18.95 -11.25
N LEU A 272 -14.43 -19.97 -10.54
CA LEU A 272 -13.87 -19.85 -9.19
C LEU A 272 -12.65 -18.93 -9.17
N TYR A 273 -11.71 -19.08 -10.12
CA TYR A 273 -10.58 -18.15 -10.24
C TYR A 273 -11.04 -16.71 -10.53
N ARG A 274 -12.12 -16.50 -11.28
CA ARG A 274 -12.69 -15.17 -11.55
C ARG A 274 -13.42 -14.56 -10.36
N LEU A 275 -13.92 -15.40 -9.45
CA LEU A 275 -14.55 -14.94 -8.21
C LEU A 275 -13.53 -14.18 -7.34
N ALA A 276 -12.24 -14.52 -7.45
CA ALA A 276 -11.15 -13.79 -6.82
C ALA A 276 -11.03 -12.34 -7.35
N ASP A 277 -11.10 -12.14 -8.67
CA ASP A 277 -11.09 -10.79 -9.28
C ASP A 277 -12.33 -9.98 -8.87
N ALA A 278 -13.50 -10.62 -8.85
CA ALA A 278 -14.73 -9.99 -8.37
C ALA A 278 -14.63 -9.59 -6.90
N LEU A 279 -13.97 -10.41 -6.07
CA LEU A 279 -13.69 -10.10 -4.67
C LEU A 279 -12.80 -8.85 -4.55
N VAL A 280 -11.77 -8.69 -5.39
CA VAL A 280 -10.97 -7.45 -5.45
C VAL A 280 -11.88 -6.25 -5.70
N LEU A 281 -12.72 -6.30 -6.74
CA LEU A 281 -13.60 -5.20 -7.12
C LEU A 281 -14.60 -4.85 -6.01
N VAL A 282 -15.20 -5.85 -5.37
CA VAL A 282 -16.14 -5.66 -4.25
C VAL A 282 -15.43 -4.99 -3.07
N VAL A 283 -14.25 -5.47 -2.69
CA VAL A 283 -13.45 -4.90 -1.59
C VAL A 283 -13.06 -3.46 -1.89
N VAL A 284 -12.54 -3.18 -3.09
CA VAL A 284 -12.13 -1.83 -3.49
C VAL A 284 -13.34 -0.90 -3.54
N TRP A 285 -14.46 -1.33 -4.11
CA TRP A 285 -15.69 -0.54 -4.19
C TRP A 285 -16.19 -0.18 -2.80
N TRP A 286 -16.24 -1.16 -1.91
CA TRP A 286 -16.68 -0.99 -0.54
C TRP A 286 -15.77 -0.03 0.22
N ALA A 287 -14.45 -0.20 0.10
CA ALA A 287 -13.47 0.66 0.74
C ALA A 287 -13.55 2.11 0.22
N LEU A 288 -13.56 2.32 -1.10
CA LEU A 288 -13.67 3.65 -1.72
C LEU A 288 -14.99 4.35 -1.36
N ARG A 289 -16.08 3.58 -1.19
CA ARG A 289 -17.37 4.11 -0.74
C ARG A 289 -17.34 4.56 0.71
N LEU A 290 -16.62 3.85 1.58
CA LEU A 290 -16.53 4.17 3.02
C LEU A 290 -15.50 5.26 3.32
N LEU A 291 -14.47 5.38 2.48
CA LEU A 291 -13.33 6.27 2.70
C LEU A 291 -13.72 7.73 2.99
N PRO A 292 -14.62 8.37 2.21
CA PRO A 292 -14.98 9.77 2.42
C PRO A 292 -15.63 10.02 3.78
N ALA A 293 -16.40 9.05 4.29
CA ALA A 293 -17.07 9.14 5.59
C ALA A 293 -16.12 8.86 6.76
N ARG A 294 -15.04 8.10 6.54
CA ARG A 294 -14.06 7.72 7.58
C ARG A 294 -12.91 8.71 7.70
N LEU A 295 -12.56 9.40 6.62
CA LEU A 295 -11.55 10.45 6.65
C LEU A 295 -12.03 11.67 7.43
N THR A 296 -11.14 12.24 8.22
CA THR A 296 -11.35 13.56 8.85
C THR A 296 -11.48 14.69 7.83
N ARG A 297 -10.83 14.56 6.67
CA ARG A 297 -10.95 15.47 5.53
C ARG A 297 -10.64 14.71 4.23
N ALA A 298 -11.57 14.71 3.28
CA ALA A 298 -11.42 14.09 1.97
C ALA A 298 -10.53 14.94 1.05
N SER A 299 -9.24 14.98 1.32
CA SER A 299 -8.23 15.57 0.42
C SER A 299 -7.86 14.58 -0.69
N LEU A 300 -7.59 15.06 -1.90
CA LEU A 300 -7.12 14.23 -3.03
C LEU A 300 -5.97 13.26 -2.66
N PRO A 301 -4.88 13.67 -1.97
CA PRO A 301 -3.81 12.75 -1.61
C PRO A 301 -4.26 11.66 -0.62
N ALA A 302 -5.17 11.98 0.30
CA ALA A 302 -5.74 10.99 1.22
C ALA A 302 -6.67 10.01 0.50
N MET A 303 -7.42 10.47 -0.51
CA MET A 303 -8.23 9.60 -1.35
C MET A 303 -7.35 8.71 -2.23
N ALA A 304 -6.26 9.26 -2.81
CA ALA A 304 -5.29 8.50 -3.60
C ALA A 304 -4.64 7.38 -2.79
N VAL A 305 -4.01 7.72 -1.66
CA VAL A 305 -3.39 6.73 -0.75
C VAL A 305 -4.44 5.72 -0.25
N GLY A 306 -5.65 6.18 0.05
CA GLY A 306 -6.76 5.31 0.44
C GLY A 306 -7.19 4.33 -0.64
N GLY A 307 -7.24 4.77 -1.90
CA GLY A 307 -7.52 3.91 -3.06
C GLY A 307 -6.43 2.87 -3.30
N PHE A 308 -5.16 3.28 -3.17
CA PHE A 308 -4.03 2.36 -3.16
C PHE A 308 -4.17 1.30 -2.06
N CYS A 309 -4.38 1.71 -0.81
CA CYS A 309 -4.55 0.77 0.30
C CYS A 309 -5.72 -0.19 0.04
N ALA A 310 -6.84 0.31 -0.47
CA ALA A 310 -8.00 -0.50 -0.84
C ALA A 310 -7.65 -1.56 -1.90
N THR A 311 -6.91 -1.20 -2.94
CA THR A 311 -6.48 -2.14 -3.99
C THR A 311 -5.55 -3.22 -3.46
N VAL A 312 -4.58 -2.87 -2.60
CA VAL A 312 -3.68 -3.87 -1.99
C VAL A 312 -4.44 -4.83 -1.09
N ILE A 313 -5.38 -4.34 -0.27
CA ILE A 313 -6.22 -5.19 0.58
C ILE A 313 -7.10 -6.11 -0.28
N GLY A 314 -7.67 -5.60 -1.38
CA GLY A 314 -8.43 -6.40 -2.33
C GLY A 314 -7.59 -7.52 -2.94
N LEU A 315 -6.36 -7.21 -3.37
CA LEU A 315 -5.42 -8.20 -3.90
C LEU A 315 -5.05 -9.26 -2.86
N LEU A 316 -4.75 -8.86 -1.62
CA LEU A 316 -4.47 -9.81 -0.54
C LEU A 316 -5.67 -10.72 -0.26
N ALA A 317 -6.90 -10.19 -0.27
CA ALA A 317 -8.11 -10.98 -0.13
C ALA A 317 -8.26 -11.99 -1.28
N SER A 318 -7.98 -11.57 -2.52
CA SER A 318 -7.95 -12.46 -3.69
C SER A 318 -6.89 -13.56 -3.56
N GLN A 319 -5.68 -13.23 -3.11
CA GLN A 319 -4.58 -14.19 -2.94
C GLN A 319 -4.89 -15.22 -1.85
N LEU A 320 -5.50 -14.78 -0.74
CA LEU A 320 -5.98 -15.67 0.33
C LEU A 320 -7.12 -16.56 -0.15
N PHE A 321 -8.06 -16.01 -0.94
CA PHE A 321 -9.12 -16.81 -1.54
C PHE A 321 -8.57 -17.87 -2.49
N GLN A 322 -7.64 -17.49 -3.37
CA GLN A 322 -6.99 -18.42 -4.31
C GLN A 322 -6.16 -19.49 -3.60
N SER A 323 -5.46 -19.15 -2.51
CA SER A 323 -4.71 -20.16 -1.74
C SER A 323 -5.65 -21.18 -1.09
N VAL A 324 -6.83 -20.76 -0.60
CA VAL A 324 -7.85 -21.67 -0.06
C VAL A 324 -8.41 -22.58 -1.16
N VAL A 325 -8.75 -22.04 -2.32
CA VAL A 325 -9.26 -22.82 -3.46
C VAL A 325 -8.21 -23.85 -3.93
N ILE A 326 -6.97 -23.42 -4.15
CA ILE A 326 -5.86 -24.32 -4.56
C ILE A 326 -5.61 -25.37 -3.48
N GLY A 327 -5.72 -25.00 -2.21
CA GLY A 327 -5.52 -25.90 -1.07
C GLY A 327 -6.58 -26.99 -0.95
N ALA A 328 -7.82 -26.67 -1.31
CA ALA A 328 -8.90 -27.65 -1.35
C ALA A 328 -8.65 -28.72 -2.42
N ASP A 329 -8.09 -28.34 -3.58
CA ASP A 329 -7.90 -29.25 -4.72
C ASP A 329 -6.59 -30.05 -4.65
N THR A 330 -5.50 -29.40 -4.23
CA THR A 330 -4.13 -29.95 -4.34
C THR A 330 -3.47 -30.20 -2.98
N GLY A 331 -4.16 -29.88 -1.88
CA GLY A 331 -3.68 -30.01 -0.52
C GLY A 331 -2.96 -28.76 0.01
N GLY A 332 -2.90 -28.63 1.34
CA GLY A 332 -2.39 -27.42 2.01
C GLY A 332 -0.93 -27.05 1.67
N ARG A 333 -0.11 -28.01 1.24
CA ARG A 333 1.29 -27.77 0.86
C ARG A 333 1.45 -26.91 -0.40
N TRP A 334 0.56 -27.05 -1.37
CA TRP A 334 0.57 -26.25 -2.61
C TRP A 334 -0.09 -24.89 -2.40
N ALA A 335 -1.14 -24.83 -1.58
CA ALA A 335 -1.72 -23.56 -1.12
C ALA A 335 -0.68 -22.66 -0.45
N TRP A 336 0.16 -23.23 0.41
CA TRP A 336 1.22 -22.49 1.07
C TRP A 336 2.23 -21.96 0.06
N GLN A 337 2.78 -22.80 -0.82
CA GLN A 337 3.72 -22.36 -1.87
C GLN A 337 3.12 -21.28 -2.79
N TYR A 338 1.85 -21.42 -3.15
CA TYR A 338 1.15 -20.41 -3.94
C TYR A 338 1.08 -19.08 -3.19
N LEU A 339 0.64 -19.10 -1.93
CA LEU A 339 0.55 -17.91 -1.10
C LEU A 339 1.92 -17.25 -0.96
N GLN A 340 2.95 -18.02 -0.66
CA GLN A 340 4.34 -17.57 -0.56
C GLN A 340 4.82 -16.88 -1.86
N GLY A 341 4.47 -17.41 -3.03
CA GLY A 341 4.83 -16.81 -4.32
C GLY A 341 4.01 -15.57 -4.69
N ALA A 342 2.73 -15.54 -4.30
CA ALA A 342 1.80 -14.49 -4.68
C ALA A 342 1.90 -13.24 -3.78
N LEU A 343 2.26 -13.41 -2.51
CA LEU A 343 2.26 -12.35 -1.51
C LEU A 343 3.07 -11.13 -1.95
N GLY A 344 2.36 -10.01 -2.13
CA GLY A 344 2.93 -8.72 -2.50
C GLY A 344 3.38 -8.56 -3.97
N GLY A 345 3.20 -9.57 -4.82
CA GLY A 345 3.64 -9.54 -6.22
C GLY A 345 3.01 -8.45 -7.10
N HIS A 346 1.81 -7.98 -6.75
CA HIS A 346 1.06 -6.97 -7.52
C HIS A 346 1.06 -5.57 -6.89
N VAL A 347 1.91 -5.32 -5.88
CA VAL A 347 1.99 -4.01 -5.21
C VAL A 347 2.34 -2.85 -6.16
N PRO A 348 3.27 -2.98 -7.13
CA PRO A 348 3.54 -1.90 -8.08
C PRO A 348 2.33 -1.55 -8.97
N ALA A 349 1.60 -2.55 -9.47
CA ALA A 349 0.35 -2.32 -10.19
C ALA A 349 -0.76 -1.75 -9.30
N ALA A 350 -0.81 -2.13 -8.03
CA ALA A 350 -1.73 -1.53 -7.06
C ALA A 350 -1.41 -0.05 -6.82
N LEU A 351 -0.13 0.34 -6.80
CA LEU A 351 0.29 1.74 -6.69
C LEU A 351 -0.27 2.57 -7.85
N THR A 352 -0.14 2.13 -9.10
CA THR A 352 -0.61 2.91 -10.25
C THR A 352 -2.13 3.00 -10.28
N TRP A 353 -2.82 1.86 -10.32
CA TRP A 353 -4.27 1.79 -10.48
C TRP A 353 -5.02 2.22 -9.24
N GLY A 354 -4.50 1.91 -8.05
CA GLY A 354 -5.11 2.30 -6.78
C GLY A 354 -4.99 3.79 -6.48
N LEU A 355 -3.83 4.41 -6.76
CA LEU A 355 -3.69 5.88 -6.66
C LEU A 355 -4.62 6.58 -7.67
N LEU A 356 -4.66 6.11 -8.92
CA LEU A 356 -5.52 6.66 -9.96
C LEU A 356 -7.02 6.53 -9.60
N ALA A 357 -7.43 5.35 -9.13
CA ALA A 357 -8.79 5.09 -8.64
C ALA A 357 -9.18 6.04 -7.50
N GLY A 358 -8.28 6.24 -6.54
CA GLY A 358 -8.48 7.16 -5.42
C GLY A 358 -8.56 8.63 -5.86
N LEU A 359 -7.70 9.07 -6.79
CA LEU A 359 -7.74 10.40 -7.38
C LEU A 359 -9.07 10.65 -8.10
N ILE A 360 -9.48 9.74 -8.98
CA ILE A 360 -10.72 9.84 -9.74
C ILE A 360 -11.93 9.88 -8.79
N THR A 361 -11.97 9.00 -7.79
CA THR A 361 -13.01 9.02 -6.74
C THR A 361 -13.06 10.39 -6.05
N GLY A 362 -11.91 10.93 -5.67
CA GLY A 362 -11.81 12.24 -5.02
C GLY A 362 -12.27 13.39 -5.92
N THR A 363 -11.96 13.36 -7.22
CA THR A 363 -12.42 14.38 -8.18
C THR A 363 -13.92 14.32 -8.41
N VAL A 364 -14.49 13.12 -8.62
CA VAL A 364 -15.94 12.93 -8.81
C VAL A 364 -16.72 13.37 -7.57
N LEU A 365 -16.20 13.10 -6.36
CA LEU A 365 -16.80 13.60 -5.12
C LEU A 365 -16.85 15.12 -5.05
N ARG A 366 -15.77 15.79 -5.45
CA ARG A 366 -15.72 17.27 -5.47
C ARG A 366 -16.70 17.85 -6.48
N LEU A 367 -16.76 17.26 -7.67
CA LEU A 367 -17.70 17.67 -8.72
C LEU A 367 -19.14 17.47 -8.29
N ALA A 368 -19.48 16.31 -7.71
CA ALA A 368 -20.83 16.02 -7.22
C ALA A 368 -21.25 16.89 -6.03
N GLY A 369 -20.29 17.29 -5.17
CA GLY A 369 -20.54 18.20 -4.05
C GLY A 369 -20.83 19.63 -4.47
N GLY A 370 -20.10 20.17 -5.45
CA GLY A 370 -20.31 21.53 -5.94
C GLY A 370 -21.67 21.76 -6.61
N HIS A 371 -22.23 20.73 -7.26
CA HIS A 371 -23.56 20.81 -7.87
C HIS A 371 -24.70 20.85 -6.83
N ALA A 372 -24.52 20.24 -5.67
CA ALA A 372 -25.53 20.25 -4.61
C ALA A 372 -25.62 21.62 -3.91
N GLU A 373 -24.51 22.34 -3.82
CA GLU A 373 -24.45 23.69 -3.25
C GLU A 373 -25.04 24.74 -4.20
N ALA A 374 -24.80 24.59 -5.51
CA ALA A 374 -25.40 25.44 -6.54
C ALA A 374 -26.93 25.23 -6.71
N ALA A 375 -27.44 24.03 -6.46
CA ALA A 375 -28.88 23.75 -6.50
C ALA A 375 -29.63 24.25 -5.24
N GLY A 376 -28.93 24.47 -4.12
CA GLY A 376 -29.51 24.93 -2.86
C GLY A 376 -29.64 26.45 -2.74
N THR A 377 -28.94 27.22 -3.57
CA THR A 377 -28.95 28.70 -3.55
C THR A 377 -30.01 29.34 -4.46
N GLY A 378 -30.81 28.53 -5.16
CA GLY A 378 -31.80 28.99 -6.15
C GLY A 378 -33.22 29.27 -5.63
N THR A 379 -33.50 29.09 -4.34
CA THR A 379 -34.82 29.46 -3.77
C THR A 379 -34.66 30.70 -2.89
N PRO A 380 -35.13 31.89 -3.33
CA PRO A 380 -35.23 33.03 -2.44
C PRO A 380 -36.09 32.62 -1.26
N ALA A 381 -35.56 32.72 -0.04
CA ALA A 381 -36.37 32.55 1.15
C ALA A 381 -37.54 33.55 1.05
N PRO A 382 -38.80 33.12 1.20
CA PRO A 382 -39.91 34.06 1.26
C PRO A 382 -39.60 35.08 2.35
N PRO A 383 -39.85 36.39 2.12
CA PRO A 383 -39.58 37.41 3.11
C PRO A 383 -40.27 37.01 4.42
N GLY A 384 -39.46 36.81 5.46
CA GLY A 384 -39.97 36.47 6.78
C GLY A 384 -40.93 37.56 7.25
N PRO A 385 -41.99 37.19 8.00
CA PRO A 385 -42.91 38.17 8.54
C PRO A 385 -42.14 39.23 9.38
N PRO A 386 -42.57 40.49 9.34
CA PRO A 386 -41.90 41.58 10.05
C PRO A 386 -41.74 41.24 11.53
N LEU A 387 -40.51 41.33 12.02
CA LEU A 387 -40.20 41.10 13.43
C LEU A 387 -41.00 42.09 14.29
N PRO A 388 -41.63 41.62 15.38
CA PRO A 388 -42.28 42.52 16.33
C PRO A 388 -41.24 43.49 16.95
N PRO A 389 -41.64 44.71 17.31
CA PRO A 389 -40.76 45.72 17.86
C PRO A 389 -40.05 45.20 19.10
N VAL A 390 -38.73 45.39 19.12
CA VAL A 390 -37.87 45.05 20.25
C VAL A 390 -38.34 45.85 21.48
N PRO A 391 -38.75 45.19 22.58
CA PRO A 391 -39.09 45.90 23.80
C PRO A 391 -37.85 46.61 24.39
N PRO A 392 -38.01 47.79 24.99
CA PRO A 392 -36.89 48.57 25.52
C PRO A 392 -36.11 47.78 26.57
N ALA A 393 -34.79 47.88 26.49
CA ALA A 393 -33.87 47.20 27.40
C ALA A 393 -34.18 47.58 28.87
N PRO A 394 -34.21 46.61 29.79
CA PRO A 394 -34.38 46.89 31.20
C PRO A 394 -33.19 47.70 31.74
N PRO A 395 -33.43 48.59 32.73
CA PRO A 395 -32.40 49.44 33.31
C PRO A 395 -31.27 48.60 33.93
N VAL A 396 -30.04 48.96 33.59
CA VAL A 396 -28.80 48.41 34.16
C VAL A 396 -28.81 48.69 35.66
N ALA A 397 -28.92 47.63 36.47
CA ALA A 397 -28.75 47.72 37.90
C ALA A 397 -27.30 48.15 38.23
N PRO A 398 -27.08 49.10 39.14
CA PRO A 398 -25.74 49.56 39.50
C PRO A 398 -24.93 48.44 40.15
N ALA A 399 -23.66 48.39 39.77
CA ALA A 399 -22.66 47.46 40.27
C ALA A 399 -22.61 47.46 41.80
N ASN A 400 -22.88 46.30 42.41
CA ASN A 400 -22.59 46.03 43.81
C ASN A 400 -21.07 46.09 44.02
N ALA A 401 -20.60 47.25 44.45
CA ALA A 401 -19.32 47.42 45.12
C ALA A 401 -19.49 47.00 46.58
N ASP A 402 -19.36 45.72 46.88
CA ASP A 402 -18.99 45.29 48.23
C ASP A 402 -18.42 43.87 48.21
N ARG A 403 -17.10 43.76 48.28
CA ARG A 403 -16.44 42.51 48.70
C ARG A 403 -15.27 42.86 49.61
N PRO A 404 -15.43 42.70 50.93
CA PRO A 404 -14.37 42.95 51.89
C PRO A 404 -13.31 41.85 51.87
N ASP A 405 -12.11 42.27 52.25
CA ASP A 405 -10.87 41.51 52.38
C ASP A 405 -11.04 40.17 53.09
N ARG A 406 -10.37 39.13 52.54
CA ARG A 406 -10.09 37.89 53.28
C ARG A 406 -8.66 37.95 53.80
N PRO A 407 -8.43 37.67 55.10
CA PRO A 407 -7.11 37.70 55.69
C PRO A 407 -6.32 36.42 55.37
N VAL A 408 -5.00 36.61 55.43
CA VAL A 408 -3.93 35.62 55.36
C VAL A 408 -4.02 34.65 56.54
N GLY A 409 -3.81 33.36 56.26
CA GLY A 409 -3.56 32.28 57.21
C GLY A 409 -2.72 31.22 56.54
#